data_AF-A0A1C5WNI0-F1
#
_entry.id   AF-A0A1C5WNI0-F1
#
_cell.length_a   1.000
_cell.length_b   1.000
_cell.length_c   1.000
_cell.angle_alpha   90.00
_cell.angle_beta   90.00
_cell.angle_gamma   90.00
#
_symmetry.space_group_name_H-M   'P 1'
#
loop_
_entity.id
_entity.type
_entity.pdbx_description
1 polymer ?
#
loop_
_entity_poly.entity_id
_entity_poly.type
_entity_poly.pdbx_seq_one_letter_code
_entity_poly.pdbx_strand_id
1 'polypeptide(L)' 'MRDKNRIPEFTKELERIWMQCYPDLRFGQLMMNFLNYVALEHKRDPFFPEESEMLKYLKEYAKKSPYYKENK' A
#
# COMPACT_ATOMS: atom_id res chain seq x y z
N MET A 1 -9.26 -1.34 22.30
CA MET A 1 -9.44 -2.28 21.18
C MET A 1 -9.44 -1.45 19.90
N ARG A 2 -8.68 -1.84 18.87
CA ARG A 2 -8.64 -1.06 17.61
C ARG A 2 -9.99 -1.17 16.88
N ASP A 3 -10.35 -0.13 16.12
CA ASP A 3 -11.54 -0.17 15.26
C ASP A 3 -11.41 -1.31 14.24
N LYS A 4 -12.47 -2.08 14.05
CA LYS A 4 -12.51 -3.17 13.07
C LYS A 4 -12.70 -2.62 11.65
N ASN A 5 -13.28 -1.43 11.50
CA ASN A 5 -13.54 -0.81 10.19
C ASN A 5 -12.26 -0.41 9.43
N ARG A 6 -11.12 -0.27 10.13
CA ARG A 6 -9.80 -0.01 9.52
C ARG A 6 -9.35 -1.11 8.55
N ILE A 7 -9.77 -2.36 8.80
CA ILE A 7 -9.37 -3.52 7.99
C ILE A 7 -9.99 -3.44 6.59
N PRO A 8 -11.32 -3.42 6.43
CA PRO A 8 -11.93 -3.37 5.10
C PRO A 8 -11.60 -2.09 4.33
N GLU A 9 -11.37 -0.97 5.02
CA GLU A 9 -10.91 0.28 4.38
C GLU A 9 -9.55 0.07 3.71
N PHE A 10 -8.57 -0.45 4.45
CA PHE A 10 -7.24 -0.71 3.92
C PHE A 10 -7.23 -1.80 2.85
N THR A 11 -7.91 -2.92 3.08
CA THR A 11 -7.86 -4.08 2.16
C THR A 11 -8.50 -3.77 0.81
N LYS A 12 -9.58 -2.97 0.78
CA LYS A 12 -10.22 -2.55 -0.48
C LYS A 12 -9.31 -1.66 -1.32
N GLU A 13 -8.60 -0.75 -0.68
CA GLU A 13 -7.65 0.12 -1.39
C GLU A 13 -6.40 -0.66 -1.84
N LEU A 14 -5.93 -1.63 -1.03
CA LEU A 14 -4.88 -2.54 -1.43
C LEU A 14 -5.26 -3.37 -2.66
N GLU A 15 -6.46 -3.96 -2.65
CA GLU A 15 -7.00 -4.69 -3.80
C GLU A 15 -7.04 -3.80 -5.04
N ARG A 16 -7.63 -2.60 -4.92
CA ARG A 16 -7.72 -1.64 -6.02
C ARG A 16 -6.35 -1.27 -6.58
N ILE A 17 -5.40 -0.90 -5.73
CA ILE A 17 -4.04 -0.52 -6.15
C ILE A 17 -3.32 -1.70 -6.77
N TRP A 18 -3.45 -2.90 -6.20
CA TRP A 18 -2.82 -4.09 -6.75
C TRP A 18 -3.33 -4.36 -8.17
N MET A 19 -4.65 -4.40 -8.36
CA MET A 19 -5.25 -4.63 -9.68
C MET A 19 -4.87 -3.56 -10.70
N GLN A 20 -4.83 -2.29 -10.30
CA GLN A 20 -4.61 -1.16 -11.23
C GLN A 20 -3.13 -0.89 -11.52
N CYS A 21 -2.26 -1.05 -10.51
CA CYS A 21 -0.88 -0.58 -10.57
C CYS A 21 0.14 -1.72 -10.61
N TYR A 22 -0.17 -2.90 -10.09
CA TYR A 22 0.81 -4.00 -9.99
C TYR A 22 0.23 -5.37 -10.31
N PRO A 23 -0.58 -5.55 -11.38
CA PRO A 23 -1.33 -6.78 -11.62
C PRO A 23 -0.44 -8.02 -11.80
N ASP A 24 0.80 -7.84 -12.24
CA ASP A 24 1.74 -8.94 -12.48
C ASP A 24 2.46 -9.42 -11.21
N LEU A 25 2.42 -8.64 -10.12
CA LEU A 25 3.06 -9.04 -8.86
C LEU A 25 2.15 -10.02 -8.11
N ARG A 26 2.71 -11.12 -7.61
CA ARG A 26 2.03 -11.93 -6.59
C ARG A 26 1.98 -11.17 -5.27
N PHE A 27 1.02 -11.51 -4.40
CA PHE A 27 0.80 -10.84 -3.10
C PHE A 27 2.10 -10.62 -2.32
N GLY A 28 2.89 -11.68 -2.12
CA GLY A 28 4.14 -11.59 -1.36
C GLY A 28 5.17 -10.64 -1.99
N GLN A 29 5.26 -10.60 -3.32
CA GLN A 29 6.17 -9.69 -4.02
C GLN A 29 5.72 -8.24 -3.86
N LEU A 30 4.41 -7.98 -4.02
CA LEU A 30 3.84 -6.66 -3.80
C LEU A 30 4.12 -6.19 -2.36
N MET A 31 3.80 -7.02 -1.36
CA MET A 31 3.98 -6.65 0.04
C MET A 31 5.44 -6.44 0.40
N MET A 32 6.36 -7.33 -0.01
CA MET A 32 7.78 -7.13 0.28
C MET A 32 8.33 -5.86 -0.37
N ASN A 33 7.97 -5.58 -1.63
CA ASN A 33 8.40 -4.36 -2.30
C ASN A 33 7.84 -3.10 -1.63
N PHE A 34 6.55 -3.11 -1.29
CA PHE A 34 5.90 -2.00 -0.60
C PHE A 34 6.46 -1.77 0.82
N LEU A 35 6.64 -2.82 1.61
CA LEU A 35 7.20 -2.69 2.97
C LEU A 35 8.66 -2.23 2.94
N ASN A 36 9.46 -2.69 1.97
CA ASN A 36 10.81 -2.16 1.76
C ASN A 36 10.78 -0.68 1.35
N TYR A 37 9.83 -0.27 0.51
CA TYR A 37 9.62 1.15 0.19
C TYR A 37 9.33 1.97 1.45
N VAL A 38 8.45 1.50 2.34
CA VAL A 38 8.18 2.16 3.64
C VAL A 38 9.45 2.28 4.48
N ALA A 39 10.20 1.18 4.61
CA ALA A 39 11.44 1.16 5.38
C ALA A 39 12.49 2.14 4.85
N LEU A 40 12.68 2.23 3.54
CA LEU A 40 13.76 2.99 2.92
C LEU A 40 13.39 4.46 2.70
N GLU A 41 12.20 4.74 2.18
CA GLU A 41 11.80 6.07 1.72
C GLU A 41 11.18 6.89 2.84
N HIS A 42 10.42 6.23 3.71
CA HIS A 42 9.86 6.86 4.90
C HIS A 42 10.76 6.72 6.14
N LYS A 43 11.88 5.99 6.02
CA LYS A 43 12.81 5.69 7.14
C LYS A 43 12.06 5.17 8.38
N ARG A 44 11.01 4.38 8.14
CA ARG A 44 10.05 3.94 9.15
C ARG A 44 9.97 2.43 9.11
N ASP A 45 10.21 1.77 10.24
CA ASP A 45 9.99 0.34 10.34
C ASP A 45 8.50 0.03 10.04
N PRO A 46 8.20 -0.77 9.00
CA PRO A 46 6.83 -1.04 8.57
C PRO A 46 5.97 -1.78 9.60
N PHE A 47 6.56 -2.28 10.70
CA PHE A 47 5.84 -2.90 11.79
C PHE A 47 4.96 -1.93 12.59
N PHE A 48 5.31 -0.65 12.64
CA PHE A 48 4.67 0.32 13.55
C PHE A 48 3.51 1.14 12.99
N PRO A 49 3.48 1.54 11.71
CA PRO A 49 2.37 2.32 11.15
C PRO A 49 1.01 1.62 11.32
N GLU A 50 -0.01 2.39 11.68
CA GLU A 50 -1.40 1.92 11.62
C GLU A 50 -1.94 1.97 10.18
N GLU A 51 -3.10 1.36 9.92
CA GLU A 51 -3.65 1.19 8.57
C GLU A 51 -3.87 2.52 7.82
N SER A 52 -4.21 3.60 8.54
CA SER A 52 -4.38 4.92 7.92
C SER A 52 -3.06 5.49 7.40
N GLU A 53 -1.98 5.32 8.15
CA GLU A 53 -0.62 5.71 7.76
C GLU A 53 -0.09 4.78 6.65
N MET A 54 -0.31 3.48 6.77
CA MET A 54 0.02 2.51 5.71
C MET A 54 -0.73 2.78 4.42
N LEU A 55 -2.00 3.19 4.49
CA LEU A 55 -2.79 3.54 3.32
C LEU A 55 -2.21 4.78 2.61
N LYS A 56 -1.75 5.78 3.35
CA LYS A 56 -1.05 6.93 2.80
C LYS A 56 0.20 6.49 2.03
N TYR A 57 1.06 5.68 2.65
CA TYR A 57 2.27 5.17 1.99
C TYR A 57 1.96 4.28 0.81
N LEU A 58 0.91 3.47 0.87
CA LEU A 58 0.50 2.61 -0.25
C LEU A 58 0.03 3.43 -1.45
N LYS A 59 -0.70 4.53 -1.22
CA LYS A 59 -1.11 5.48 -2.27
C LYS A 59 0.08 6.23 -2.86
N GLU A 60 1.09 6.54 -2.06
CA GLU A 60 2.34 7.14 -2.54
C GLU A 60 3.17 6.13 -3.34
N TYR A 61 3.27 4.88 -2.86
CA TYR A 61 3.91 3.78 -3.56
C TYR A 61 3.27 3.55 -4.92
N ALA A 62 1.93 3.52 -4.99
CA ALA A 62 1.17 3.35 -6.23
C ALA A 62 1.58 4.32 -7.34
N LYS A 63 1.94 5.56 -7.01
CA LYS A 63 2.40 6.58 -7.98
C LYS A 63 3.71 6.21 -8.67
N LYS A 64 4.48 5.26 -8.12
CA LYS A 64 5.69 4.72 -8.74
C LYS A 64 5.40 3.68 -9.83
N SER A 65 4.16 3.21 -9.96
CA SER A 65 3.79 2.28 -11.03
C SER A 65 3.72 2.98 -12.38
N PRO A 66 4.23 2.38 -13.48
CA PRO A 66 4.01 2.88 -14.84
C PRO A 66 2.54 2.83 -15.26
N TYR A 67 1.71 2.04 -14.57
CA TYR A 67 0.26 1.94 -14.82
C TYR A 67 -0.56 2.92 -13.99
N TYR A 68 0.07 3.71 -13.10
CA TYR A 68 -0.65 4.68 -12.29
C TYR A 68 -1.34 5.72 -13.17
N LYS A 69 -2.65 5.84 -12.99
CA LYS A 69 -3.46 6.90 -13.59
C LYS A 69 -4.00 7.75 -12.46
N GLU A 70 -3.71 9.04 -12.50
CA GLU A 70 -4.32 9.99 -11.60
C GLU A 70 -5.83 10.00 -11.92
N ASN A 71 -6.65 9.49 -11.00
CA ASN A 71 -8.09 9.52 -11.17
C ASN A 71 -8.50 10.99 -11.14
N LYS A 72 -8.83 11.56 -12.32
CA LYS A 72 -9.53 12.84 -12.45
C LYS A 72 -10.94 12.74 -11.89
#